data_AF-A0A2S7QP14-F1
#
_entry.id   AF-A0A2S7QP14-F1
#
_cell.length_a   1.000
_cell.length_b   1.000
_cell.length_c   1.000
_cell.angle_alpha   90.00
_cell.angle_beta   90.00
_cell.angle_gamma   90.00
#
_symmetry.space_group_name_H-M   'P 1'
#
loop_
_entity.id
_entity.type
_entity.pdbx_description
1 polymer ?
#
loop_
_entity_poly.entity_id
_entity_poly.type
_entity_poly.pdbx_seq_one_letter_code
_entity_poly.pdbx_strand_id
1 'polypeptide(L)'
;MTDLHIAVEEDTRFCLTGRAISPTVDANSVSVFNKCRSWIRECKESHAVCSEYQKSINISKWPNRLLDLGENGDISLVEGKDCDGPYAALSHCWGMEQPLTTTKSSIQVRQAGIALTELPPTFQHAVAICRNLGIYYLWIDSLCMI
;
A
#
# COMPACT_ATOMS: atom_id res chain seq x y z
N MET A 1 10.37 8.50 -25.24
CA MET A 1 10.00 7.60 -24.14
C MET A 1 11.13 7.68 -23.15
N THR A 2 10.91 8.36 -22.03
CA THR A 2 11.92 8.52 -20.98
C THR A 2 11.67 7.43 -19.95
N ASP A 3 12.50 6.40 -19.97
CA ASP A 3 12.48 5.33 -18.97
C ASP A 3 12.99 5.90 -17.65
N LEU A 4 12.20 5.73 -16.59
CA LEU A 4 12.58 6.09 -15.24
C LEU A 4 13.16 4.85 -14.57
N HIS A 5 14.46 4.86 -14.32
CA HIS A 5 15.14 3.81 -13.57
C HIS A 5 15.05 4.14 -12.07
N ILE A 6 14.32 3.33 -11.31
CA ILE A 6 14.32 3.38 -9.85
C ILE A 6 15.38 2.38 -9.39
N ALA A 7 16.51 2.89 -8.90
CA ALA A 7 17.54 2.06 -8.28
C ALA A 7 17.08 1.66 -6.87
N VAL A 8 17.06 0.35 -6.60
CA VAL A 8 16.96 -0.21 -5.24
C VAL A 8 18.39 -0.56 -4.82
N GLU A 9 18.79 -0.20 -3.61
CA GLU A 9 20.18 -0.09 -3.15
C GLU A 9 21.13 -1.26 -3.50
N GLU A 10 22.34 -0.86 -3.92
CA GLU A 10 23.67 -1.52 -3.92
C GLU A 10 23.92 -2.95 -4.46
N ASP A 11 22.98 -3.62 -5.14
CA ASP A 11 23.33 -4.75 -6.03
C ASP A 11 22.60 -4.57 -7.37
N THR A 12 23.32 -4.03 -8.35
CA THR A 12 22.84 -3.53 -9.67
C THR A 12 22.30 -4.59 -10.63
N ARG A 13 21.82 -5.74 -10.13
CA ARG A 13 21.26 -6.83 -10.94
C ARG A 13 19.76 -6.78 -11.16
N PHE A 14 19.04 -5.86 -10.52
CA PHE A 14 17.60 -5.68 -10.74
C PHE A 14 17.26 -4.21 -10.94
N CYS A 15 17.40 -3.72 -12.18
CA CYS A 15 16.80 -2.45 -12.56
C CYS A 15 15.30 -2.67 -12.77
N LEU A 16 14.47 -2.13 -11.88
CA LEU A 16 13.03 -2.08 -12.13
C LEU A 16 12.77 -0.96 -13.14
N THR A 17 12.40 -1.33 -14.37
CA THR A 17 11.96 -0.36 -15.38
C THR A 17 10.60 0.19 -14.95
N GLY A 18 10.59 1.44 -14.47
CA GLY A 18 9.36 2.14 -14.10
C GLY A 18 8.59 2.62 -15.32
N ARG A 19 7.26 2.65 -15.23
CA ARG A 19 6.40 3.29 -16.23
C ARG A 19 6.14 4.74 -15.80
N ALA A 20 6.76 5.70 -16.49
CA ALA A 20 6.54 7.12 -16.19
C ALA A 20 5.08 7.55 -16.47
N ILE A 21 4.53 8.35 -15.57
CA ILE A 21 3.26 9.06 -15.77
C ILE A 21 3.60 10.53 -16.01
N SER A 22 2.94 11.17 -16.98
CA SER A 22 3.19 12.58 -17.29
C SER A 22 2.97 13.46 -16.05
N PRO A 23 3.89 14.38 -15.71
CA PRO A 23 3.79 15.22 -14.51
C PRO A 23 2.63 16.23 -14.55
N THR A 24 1.94 16.34 -15.68
CA THR A 24 0.79 17.24 -15.89
C THR A 24 -0.56 16.64 -15.49
N VAL A 25 -0.60 15.37 -15.09
CA VAL A 25 -1.86 14.71 -14.72
C VAL A 25 -2.02 14.79 -13.21
N ASP A 26 -3.14 15.32 -12.74
CA ASP A 26 -3.51 15.28 -11.32
C ASP A 26 -3.46 13.82 -10.82
N ALA A 27 -2.66 13.57 -9.80
CA ALA A 27 -2.45 12.25 -9.20
C ALA A 27 -3.76 11.68 -8.61
N ASN A 28 -4.71 12.55 -8.26
CA ASN A 28 -6.04 12.18 -7.77
C ASN A 28 -7.09 12.10 -8.90
N SER A 29 -6.68 12.20 -10.16
CA SER A 29 -7.62 12.07 -11.29
C SER A 29 -8.06 10.63 -11.51
N VAL A 30 -9.31 10.48 -11.96
CA VAL A 30 -9.89 9.19 -12.39
C VAL A 30 -9.02 8.49 -13.44
N SER A 31 -8.35 9.27 -14.31
CA SER A 31 -7.45 8.74 -15.33
C SER A 31 -6.23 8.03 -14.74
N VAL A 32 -5.65 8.54 -13.65
CA VAL A 32 -4.51 7.90 -12.98
C VAL A 32 -4.96 6.61 -12.32
N PHE A 33 -6.08 6.62 -11.60
CA PHE A 33 -6.62 5.39 -11.00
C PHE A 33 -6.97 4.32 -12.04
N ASN A 34 -7.55 4.71 -13.19
CA ASN A 34 -7.79 3.79 -14.31
C ASN A 34 -6.50 3.18 -14.85
N LYS A 35 -5.42 3.97 -14.92
CA LYS A 35 -4.12 3.50 -15.38
C LYS A 35 -3.51 2.49 -14.40
N CYS A 36 -3.57 2.78 -13.10
CA CYS A 36 -3.15 1.84 -12.05
C CYS A 36 -3.93 0.52 -12.14
N ARG A 37 -5.27 0.58 -12.27
CA ARG A 37 -6.13 -0.60 -12.46
C ARG A 37 -5.72 -1.40 -13.70
N SER A 38 -5.47 -0.73 -14.82
CA SER A 38 -5.04 -1.38 -16.06
C SER A 38 -3.71 -2.10 -15.89
N TRP A 39 -2.72 -1.48 -15.23
CA TRP A 39 -1.41 -2.10 -15.01
C TRP A 39 -1.47 -3.28 -14.05
N ILE A 40 -2.25 -3.18 -12.98
CA ILE A 40 -2.49 -4.29 -12.06
C ILE A 40 -3.16 -5.44 -12.81
N ARG A 41 -4.16 -5.16 -13.64
CA ARG A 41 -4.86 -6.17 -14.44
C ARG A 41 -3.93 -6.86 -15.43
N GLU A 42 -3.16 -6.08 -16.19
CA GLU A 42 -2.14 -6.60 -17.12
C GLU A 42 -1.15 -7.52 -16.40
N CYS A 43 -0.67 -7.11 -15.22
CA CYS A 43 0.21 -7.92 -14.40
C CYS A 43 -0.42 -9.27 -14.00
N LYS A 44 -1.69 -9.27 -13.58
CA LYS A 44 -2.40 -10.49 -13.15
C LYS A 44 -2.74 -11.43 -14.31
N GLU A 45 -3.08 -10.87 -15.47
CA GLU A 45 -3.60 -11.63 -16.61
C GLU A 45 -2.52 -12.02 -17.62
N SER A 46 -1.46 -11.22 -17.79
CA SER A 46 -0.48 -11.38 -18.86
C SER A 46 0.89 -11.88 -18.39
N HIS A 47 1.26 -11.68 -17.12
CA HIS A 47 2.56 -12.12 -16.60
C HIS A 47 2.42 -13.48 -15.89
N ALA A 48 2.95 -14.54 -16.52
CA ALA A 48 2.88 -15.90 -15.97
C ALA A 48 3.46 -16.00 -14.54
N VAL A 49 4.62 -15.39 -14.31
CA VAL A 49 5.28 -15.38 -12.99
C VAL A 49 4.41 -14.72 -11.92
N CYS A 50 3.79 -13.58 -12.24
CA CYS A 50 2.93 -12.86 -11.30
C CYS A 50 1.63 -13.62 -11.01
N SER A 51 1.04 -14.22 -12.04
CA SER A 51 -0.18 -15.04 -11.92
C SER A 51 0.06 -16.29 -11.06
N GLU A 52 1.18 -16.98 -11.27
CA GLU A 52 1.57 -18.14 -10.48
C GLU A 52 1.86 -17.77 -9.02
N TYR A 53 2.60 -16.68 -8.80
CA TYR A 53 2.84 -16.15 -7.46
C TYR A 53 1.51 -15.86 -6.74
N GLN A 54 0.55 -15.20 -7.41
CA GLN A 54 -0.74 -14.87 -6.82
C GLN A 54 -1.54 -16.12 -6.39
N LYS A 55 -1.46 -17.22 -7.15
CA LYS A 55 -2.07 -18.52 -6.78
C LYS A 55 -1.37 -19.18 -5.60
N SER A 56 -0.09 -18.88 -5.41
CA SER A 56 0.74 -19.42 -4.31
C SER A 56 0.66 -18.61 -3.01
N ILE A 57 -0.03 -17.46 -3.01
CA ILE A 57 -0.16 -16.61 -1.82
C ILE A 57 -0.86 -17.41 -0.72
N ASN A 58 -0.13 -17.63 0.37
CA ASN A 58 -0.66 -18.25 1.57
C ASN A 58 -1.02 -17.17 2.59
N ILE A 59 -2.29 -17.14 3.01
CA ILE A 59 -2.82 -16.22 4.02
C ILE A 59 -2.07 -16.39 5.36
N SER A 60 -1.49 -17.57 5.63
CA SER A 60 -0.66 -17.80 6.82
C SER A 60 0.62 -16.96 6.88
N LYS A 61 0.99 -16.29 5.79
CA LYS A 61 2.16 -15.39 5.71
C LYS A 61 1.79 -13.91 5.82
N TRP A 62 0.56 -13.58 6.18
CA TRP A 62 0.18 -12.18 6.32
C TRP A 62 0.95 -11.51 7.46
N PRO A 63 1.20 -10.20 7.33
CA PRO A 63 1.74 -9.43 8.43
C PRO A 63 0.88 -9.64 9.68
N ASN A 64 1.49 -9.62 10.87
CA ASN A 64 0.74 -9.77 12.12
C ASN A 64 -0.37 -8.72 12.26
N ARG A 65 -0.18 -7.54 11.64
CA ARG A 65 -1.15 -6.44 11.67
C ARG A 65 -1.24 -5.71 10.36
N LEU A 66 -2.43 -5.19 10.10
CA LEU A 66 -2.79 -4.40 8.93
C LEU A 66 -3.69 -3.24 9.37
N LEU A 67 -3.76 -2.19 8.56
CA LEU A 67 -4.82 -1.19 8.68
C LEU A 67 -6.01 -1.66 7.84
N ASP A 68 -7.15 -1.88 8.47
CA ASP A 68 -8.44 -1.93 7.79
C ASP A 68 -8.84 -0.51 7.44
N LEU A 69 -9.00 -0.23 6.16
CA LEU A 69 -9.33 1.08 5.65
C LEU A 69 -10.83 1.37 5.72
N GLY A 70 -11.68 0.36 5.84
CA GLY A 70 -13.13 0.49 5.76
C GLY A 70 -13.60 1.07 4.41
N GLU A 71 -14.84 0.77 4.04
CA GLU A 71 -15.41 1.31 2.79
C GLU A 71 -15.75 2.81 2.92
N ASN A 72 -16.14 3.27 4.13
CA ASN A 72 -16.80 4.59 4.30
C ASN A 72 -16.37 5.45 5.51
N GLY A 73 -15.28 5.18 6.23
CA GLY A 73 -14.90 6.13 7.28
C GLY A 73 -13.70 5.75 8.12
N ASP A 74 -13.86 4.71 8.93
CA ASP A 74 -12.94 4.50 10.05
C ASP A 74 -11.80 3.56 9.65
N ILE A 75 -10.58 4.05 9.86
CA ILE A 75 -9.37 3.26 9.67
C ILE A 75 -9.05 2.61 11.00
N SER A 76 -8.81 1.31 11.05
CA SER A 76 -8.49 0.65 12.31
C SER A 76 -7.32 -0.32 12.14
N LEU A 77 -6.52 -0.47 13.19
CA LEU A 77 -5.49 -1.49 13.22
C LEU A 77 -6.15 -2.85 13.51
N VAL A 78 -5.96 -3.83 12.64
CA VAL A 78 -6.50 -5.18 12.77
C VAL A 78 -5.38 -6.21 12.78
N GLU A 79 -5.64 -7.37 13.36
CA GLU A 79 -4.70 -8.50 13.32
C GLU A 79 -4.81 -9.19 11.95
N GLY A 80 -3.67 -9.51 11.33
CA GLY A 80 -3.65 -10.04 9.96
C GLY A 80 -4.32 -11.41 9.82
N LYS A 81 -4.41 -12.18 10.90
CA LYS A 81 -5.15 -13.46 10.95
C LYS A 81 -6.66 -13.30 10.74
N ASP A 82 -7.20 -12.11 11.03
CA ASP A 82 -8.65 -11.83 10.99
C ASP A 82 -9.04 -11.19 9.64
N CYS A 83 -8.08 -10.96 8.76
CA CYS A 83 -8.29 -10.34 7.47
C CYS A 83 -8.47 -11.45 6.39
N ASP A 84 -9.26 -11.19 5.35
CA ASP A 84 -9.61 -12.17 4.31
C ASP A 84 -9.39 -11.69 2.85
N GLY A 85 -8.94 -10.44 2.68
CA GLY A 85 -8.65 -9.82 1.39
C GLY A 85 -7.18 -9.45 1.12
N PRO A 86 -6.83 -9.10 -0.13
CA PRO A 86 -5.48 -8.64 -0.46
C PRO A 86 -5.14 -7.35 0.31
N TYR A 87 -3.86 -7.18 0.62
CA TYR A 87 -3.33 -5.95 1.21
C TYR A 87 -2.35 -5.25 0.26
N ALA A 88 -2.21 -3.94 0.42
CA ALA A 88 -1.14 -3.16 -0.17
C ALA A 88 -0.07 -2.85 0.89
N ALA A 89 1.19 -2.77 0.48
CA ALA A 89 2.27 -2.32 1.35
C ALA A 89 2.75 -0.94 0.90
N LEU A 90 2.79 0.02 1.83
CA LEU A 90 3.42 1.31 1.61
C LEU A 90 4.84 1.26 2.18
N SER A 91 5.82 1.13 1.28
CA SER A 91 7.23 1.36 1.60
C SER A 91 7.57 2.83 1.36
N HIS A 92 7.98 3.55 2.39
CA HIS A 92 8.33 4.96 2.30
C HIS A 92 9.56 5.25 3.14
N CYS A 93 10.40 6.20 2.71
CA CYS A 93 11.48 6.69 3.55
C CYS A 93 10.90 7.61 4.62
N TRP A 94 11.26 7.39 5.87
CA TRP A 94 10.65 8.03 7.03
C TRP A 94 11.00 9.53 7.14
N GLY A 95 11.95 10.01 6.33
CA GLY A 95 12.43 11.39 6.41
C GLY A 95 13.05 11.70 7.78
N MET A 96 13.04 12.98 8.15
CA MET A 96 13.54 13.46 9.46
C MET A 96 12.43 13.62 10.52
N GLU A 97 11.16 13.55 10.12
CA GLU A 97 10.02 13.63 11.04
C GLU A 97 9.66 12.23 11.54
N GLN A 98 9.22 12.11 12.80
CA GLN A 98 8.73 10.83 13.30
C GLN A 98 7.34 10.57 12.71
N PRO A 99 7.16 9.54 11.87
CA PRO A 99 5.83 9.21 11.37
C PRO A 99 4.94 8.77 12.53
N LEU A 100 3.64 8.90 12.33
CA LEU A 100 2.64 8.31 13.22
C LEU A 100 2.99 6.83 13.43
N THR A 101 3.39 6.48 14.65
CA THR A 101 3.93 5.16 14.98
C THR A 101 3.03 4.46 16.00
N THR A 102 2.84 3.15 15.82
CA THR A 102 2.13 2.33 16.81
C THR A 102 3.14 1.79 17.83
N THR A 103 2.98 2.16 19.09
CA THR A 103 3.67 1.55 20.23
C THR A 103 2.75 0.60 20.98
N LYS A 104 3.29 -0.26 21.85
CA LYS A 104 2.51 -1.19 22.70
C LYS A 104 1.38 -0.51 23.48
N SER A 105 1.57 0.73 23.92
CA SER A 105 0.56 1.50 24.65
C SER A 105 -0.52 2.13 23.76
N SER A 106 -0.26 2.26 22.45
CA SER A 106 -1.19 2.87 21.49
C SER A 106 -2.02 1.84 20.70
N ILE A 107 -1.73 0.54 20.81
CA ILE A 107 -2.41 -0.52 20.05
C ILE A 107 -3.92 -0.43 20.22
N GLN A 108 -4.41 -0.37 21.47
CA GLN A 108 -5.85 -0.37 21.74
C GLN A 108 -6.53 0.88 21.17
N VAL A 109 -5.83 2.02 21.19
CA VAL A 109 -6.33 3.27 20.60
C VAL A 109 -6.43 3.14 19.08
N ARG A 110 -5.40 2.57 18.43
CA ARG A 110 -5.40 2.34 16.97
C ARG A 110 -6.41 1.29 16.51
N GLN A 111 -6.69 0.30 17.36
CA GLN A 111 -7.76 -0.68 17.13
C GLN A 111 -9.16 -0.06 17.26
N ALA A 112 -9.34 0.92 18.15
CA ALA A 112 -10.62 1.61 18.32
C ALA A 112 -10.97 2.53 17.15
N GLY A 113 -9.97 2.96 16.38
CA GLY A 113 -10.15 3.77 15.18
C GLY A 113 -9.09 4.87 15.06
N ILE A 114 -8.87 5.30 13.82
CA ILE A 114 -7.95 6.35 13.43
C ILE A 114 -8.71 7.20 12.41
N ALA A 115 -8.92 8.47 12.74
CA ALA A 115 -9.51 9.39 11.77
C ALA A 115 -8.53 9.60 10.60
N LEU A 116 -9.03 9.62 9.37
CA LEU A 116 -8.21 9.87 8.17
C LEU A 116 -7.38 11.16 8.31
N THR A 117 -7.94 12.19 8.95
CA THR A 117 -7.28 13.47 9.18
C THR A 117 -6.12 13.42 10.17
N GLU A 118 -6.02 12.37 10.99
CA GLU A 118 -4.87 12.15 11.90
C GLU A 118 -3.67 11.52 11.18
N LEU A 119 -3.90 10.93 10.01
CA LEU A 119 -2.83 10.35 9.23
C LEU A 119 -2.00 11.44 8.54
N PRO A 120 -0.66 11.29 8.44
CA PRO A 120 0.16 12.12 7.58
C PRO A 120 -0.37 12.17 6.13
N PRO A 121 -0.15 13.27 5.39
CA PRO A 121 -0.67 13.42 4.01
C PRO A 121 -0.33 12.25 3.08
N THR A 122 0.89 11.69 3.20
CA THR A 122 1.32 10.53 2.43
C THR A 122 0.45 9.30 2.70
N PHE A 123 0.08 9.07 3.95
CA PHE A 123 -0.77 7.94 4.35
C PHE A 123 -2.21 8.18 3.89
N GLN A 124 -2.71 9.42 3.98
CA GLN A 124 -4.03 9.77 3.44
C GLN A 124 -4.13 9.49 1.93
N HIS A 125 -3.11 9.85 1.15
CA HIS A 125 -3.05 9.53 -0.27
C HIS A 125 -3.01 8.01 -0.51
N ALA A 126 -2.23 7.26 0.27
CA ALA A 126 -2.19 5.80 0.18
C ALA A 126 -3.55 5.17 0.44
N VAL A 127 -4.28 5.64 1.47
CA VAL A 127 -5.66 5.19 1.77
C VAL A 127 -6.59 5.49 0.60
N ALA A 128 -6.55 6.70 0.04
CA ALA A 128 -7.39 7.07 -1.10
C ALA A 128 -7.12 6.21 -2.34
N ILE A 129 -5.85 5.93 -2.65
CA ILE A 129 -5.46 5.04 -3.74
C ILE A 129 -5.97 3.62 -3.49
N CYS A 130 -5.76 3.07 -2.29
CA CYS A 130 -6.17 1.70 -1.96
C CYS A 130 -7.69 1.53 -2.08
N ARG A 131 -8.48 2.44 -1.52
CA ARG A 131 -9.95 2.44 -1.65
C ARG A 131 -10.39 2.50 -3.12
N ASN A 132 -9.76 3.33 -3.94
CA ASN A 132 -10.05 3.40 -5.38
C ASN A 132 -9.67 2.13 -6.15
N LEU A 133 -8.72 1.35 -5.64
CA LEU A 133 -8.29 0.08 -6.23
C LEU A 133 -9.07 -1.13 -5.69
N GLY A 134 -9.99 -0.93 -4.74
CA GLY A 134 -10.71 -2.02 -4.07
C GLY A 134 -9.83 -2.84 -3.13
N ILE A 135 -8.77 -2.22 -2.58
CA ILE A 135 -7.89 -2.81 -1.58
C ILE A 135 -8.19 -2.13 -0.26
N TYR A 136 -8.69 -2.89 0.72
CA TYR A 136 -9.12 -2.35 2.00
C TYR A 136 -8.16 -2.68 3.15
N TYR A 137 -7.06 -3.39 2.88
CA TYR A 137 -6.01 -3.63 3.85
C TYR A 137 -4.72 -2.93 3.43
N LEU A 138 -4.13 -2.17 4.33
CA LEU A 138 -2.89 -1.43 4.09
C LEU A 138 -1.86 -1.73 5.18
N TRP A 139 -0.67 -2.14 4.76
CA TRP A 139 0.48 -2.29 5.64
C TRP A 139 1.38 -1.07 5.52
N ILE A 140 1.66 -0.42 6.65
CA ILE A 140 2.61 0.68 6.78
C ILE A 140 3.55 0.31 7.92
N ASP A 141 4.85 0.32 7.66
CA ASP A 141 5.88 -0.05 8.62
C ASP A 141 5.72 0.64 9.98
N SER A 142 5.57 1.97 10.03
CA SER A 142 5.43 2.72 11.29
C SER A 142 4.18 2.35 12.09
N LEU A 143 3.11 1.91 11.43
CA LEU A 143 1.83 1.61 12.09
C LEU A 143 1.63 0.12 12.37
N CYS A 144 2.27 -0.75 11.59
CA CYS A 144 2.05 -2.20 11.61
C CYS A 144 3.24 -2.99 12.17
N MET A 145 4.41 -2.37 12.34
CA MET A 145 5.61 -2.97 12.94
C MET A 145 5.78 -2.45 14.38
N ILE A 146 5.82 -3.34 15.38
CA ILE A 146 6.10 -3.02 16.81
C ILE A 146 7.27 -3.86 17.28
#